data_AF-A0A6P1I7Y3-F1
#
_entry.id   AF-A0A6P1I7Y3-F1
#
_cell.length_a   1.000
_cell.length_b   1.000
_cell.length_c   1.000
_cell.angle_alpha   90.00
_cell.angle_beta   90.00
_cell.angle_gamma   90.00
#
_symmetry.space_group_name_H-M   'P 1'
#
loop_
_entity.id
_entity.type
_entity.pdbx_description
1 polymer ?
#
loop_
_entity_poly.entity_id
_entity_poly.type
_entity_poly.pdbx_seq_one_letter_code
_entity_poly.pdbx_strand_id
1 'polypeptide(L)'
;MFNHYYFYCIAADFGPFFLKFCSSYPYNAKLCINGHHWAQRQAARAGLGFTALDNAFTAVDDPAVLQANLRPAHRRTDRCAAAQVAGNAAGSVSPAPIGTVKRIRRRD
;
A
#
# COMPACT_ATOMS: atom_id res chain seq x y z
N MET A 1 -11.29 -5.89 -23.33
CA MET A 1 -9.96 -5.83 -22.69
C MET A 1 -10.04 -4.84 -21.53
N PHE A 2 -9.66 -5.25 -20.32
CA PHE A 2 -9.72 -4.41 -19.12
C PHE A 2 -8.31 -3.88 -18.82
N ASN A 3 -8.15 -2.58 -18.57
CA ASN A 3 -6.85 -2.03 -18.22
C ASN A 3 -6.68 -2.03 -16.70
N HIS A 4 -5.57 -2.61 -16.24
CA HIS A 4 -5.13 -2.51 -14.86
C HIS A 4 -3.93 -1.57 -14.76
N TYR A 5 -4.06 -0.55 -13.92
CA TYR A 5 -2.99 0.38 -13.59
C TYR A 5 -2.41 0.04 -12.22
N TYR A 6 -1.09 0.09 -12.10
CA TYR A 6 -0.37 -0.15 -10.87
C TYR A 6 0.43 1.10 -10.53
N PHE A 7 0.14 1.69 -9.38
CA PHE A 7 0.88 2.81 -8.84
C PHE A 7 1.73 2.31 -7.67
N TYR A 8 3.03 2.54 -7.73
CA TYR A 8 3.98 2.27 -6.65
C TYR A 8 4.34 3.59 -6.00
N CYS A 9 4.03 3.70 -4.71
CA CYS A 9 4.16 4.94 -3.96
C CYS A 9 4.94 4.67 -2.67
N ILE A 10 5.54 5.72 -2.10
CA ILE A 10 6.22 5.67 -0.81
C ILE A 10 5.50 6.63 0.12
N ALA A 11 4.95 6.12 1.21
CA ALA A 11 4.39 6.93 2.29
C ALA A 11 5.43 7.12 3.40
N ALA A 12 5.41 8.29 4.06
CA ALA A 12 6.29 8.57 5.19
C ALA A 12 6.08 7.59 6.36
N ASP A 13 4.83 7.18 6.61
CA ASP A 13 4.46 6.34 7.75
C ASP A 13 4.60 4.84 7.49
N PHE A 14 4.28 4.37 6.28
CA PHE A 14 4.18 2.94 5.96
C PHE A 14 5.32 2.44 5.06
N GLY A 15 6.07 3.35 4.43
CA GLY A 15 7.04 2.98 3.41
C GLY A 15 6.37 2.63 2.06
N PRO A 16 7.01 1.78 1.25
CA PRO A 16 6.50 1.39 -0.07
C PRO A 16 5.14 0.69 0.01
N PHE A 17 4.21 1.11 -0.84
CA PHE A 17 2.90 0.49 -1.01
C PHE A 17 2.49 0.52 -2.48
N PHE A 18 1.48 -0.28 -2.85
CA PHE A 18 0.96 -0.27 -4.21
C PHE A 18 -0.56 -0.13 -4.28
N LEU A 19 -1.04 0.59 -5.30
CA LEU A 19 -2.44 0.71 -5.67
C LEU A 19 -2.66 0.05 -7.02
N LYS A 20 -3.48 -1.00 -7.05
CA LYS A 20 -3.98 -1.62 -8.29
C LYS A 20 -5.35 -1.06 -8.61
N PHE A 21 -5.53 -0.48 -9.79
CA PHE A 21 -6.78 0.14 -10.24
C PHE A 21 -7.26 -0.46 -11.56
N CYS A 22 -8.55 -0.74 -11.68
CA CYS A 22 -9.19 -1.18 -12.92
C CYS A 22 -9.93 -0.01 -13.58
N SER A 23 -9.65 0.24 -14.86
CA SER A 23 -10.27 1.34 -15.61
C SER A 23 -11.73 1.11 -16.00
N SER A 24 -12.24 -0.09 -15.78
CA SER A 24 -13.57 -0.46 -16.21
C SER A 24 -14.51 -0.47 -15.02
N TYR A 25 -15.74 0.01 -15.26
CA TYR A 25 -16.82 -0.03 -14.30
C TYR A 25 -16.93 -1.44 -13.67
N PRO A 26 -17.01 -1.57 -12.34
CA PRO A 26 -17.29 -0.53 -11.32
C PRO A 26 -16.03 0.14 -10.71
N TYR A 27 -14.94 0.22 -11.46
CA TYR A 27 -13.69 0.89 -11.06
C TYR A 27 -13.08 0.30 -9.78
N ASN A 28 -12.83 -1.01 -9.81
CA ASN A 28 -12.22 -1.72 -8.69
C ASN A 28 -10.81 -1.20 -8.39
N ALA A 29 -10.52 -0.97 -7.12
CA ALA A 29 -9.22 -0.57 -6.62
C ALA A 29 -8.77 -1.49 -5.46
N LYS A 30 -7.47 -1.75 -5.38
CA LYS A 30 -6.85 -2.50 -4.29
C LYS A 30 -5.61 -1.75 -3.80
N LEU A 31 -5.68 -1.23 -2.58
CA LEU A 31 -4.56 -0.61 -1.89
C LEU A 31 -3.87 -1.68 -1.04
N CYS A 32 -2.60 -1.92 -1.27
CA CYS A 32 -1.80 -2.90 -0.55
C CYS A 32 -0.64 -2.21 0.15
N ILE A 33 -0.63 -2.32 1.47
CA ILE A 33 0.44 -1.83 2.35
C ILE A 33 1.25 -3.04 2.82
N ASN A 34 2.57 -2.88 2.91
CA ASN A 34 3.44 -3.89 3.49
C ASN A 34 3.57 -3.65 5.01
N GLY A 35 3.02 -4.56 5.81
CA GLY A 35 3.08 -4.49 7.28
C GLY A 35 4.50 -4.47 7.83
N HIS A 36 5.47 -5.11 7.16
CA HIS A 36 6.86 -5.19 7.62
C HIS A 36 7.60 -3.86 7.51
N HIS A 37 7.45 -3.15 6.39
CA HIS A 37 8.04 -1.81 6.24
C HIS A 37 7.40 -0.82 7.21
N TRP A 38 6.09 -0.92 7.43
CA TRP A 38 5.43 -0.14 8.47
C TRP A 38 5.99 -0.45 9.85
N ALA A 39 6.20 -1.73 10.19
CA ALA A 39 6.76 -2.14 11.47
C ALA A 39 8.18 -1.59 11.67
N GLN A 40 9.02 -1.63 10.63
CA GLN A 40 10.37 -1.06 10.65
C GLN A 40 10.33 0.46 10.87
N ARG A 41 9.35 1.16 10.27
CA ARG A 41 9.14 2.60 10.50
C ARG A 41 8.71 2.89 11.94
N GLN A 42 7.86 2.06 12.54
CA GLN A 42 7.50 2.22 13.95
C GLN A 42 8.67 1.95 14.89
N ALA A 43 9.47 0.92 14.61
CA ALA A 43 10.69 0.63 15.37
C ALA A 43 11.68 1.81 15.34
N ALA A 44 11.90 2.39 14.15
CA ALA A 44 12.73 3.57 13.99
C ALA A 44 12.17 4.80 14.74
N ARG A 45 10.85 5.00 14.72
CA ARG A 45 10.19 6.10 15.47
C ARG A 45 10.30 5.93 16.98
N ALA A 46 10.27 4.68 17.46
CA ALA A 46 10.49 4.35 18.87
C ALA A 46 11.96 4.45 19.29
N GLY A 47 12.89 4.72 18.36
CA GLY A 47 14.32 4.78 18.65
C GLY A 47 14.95 3.42 18.93
N LEU A 48 14.32 2.33 18.52
CA LEU A 48 14.86 0.98 18.69
C LEU A 48 15.92 0.70 17.62
N GLY A 49 17.09 0.18 18.03
CA GLY A 49 18.03 -0.40 17.10
C GLY A 49 17.49 -1.71 16.52
N PHE A 50 17.61 -1.87 15.21
CA PHE A 50 17.22 -3.09 14.52
C PHE A 50 18.03 -3.29 13.24
N THR A 51 18.20 -4.55 12.86
CA THR A 51 18.75 -4.93 11.56
C THR A 51 17.61 -5.37 10.65
N ALA A 52 17.39 -4.62 9.58
CA ALA A 52 16.31 -4.87 8.62
C ALA A 52 16.71 -5.91 7.57
N LEU A 53 15.79 -6.80 7.23
CA LEU A 53 15.75 -7.54 5.96
C LEU A 53 14.56 -7.01 5.14
N ASP A 54 14.49 -7.35 3.85
CA ASP A 54 13.44 -6.84 2.94
C ASP A 54 12.01 -6.96 3.51
N ASN A 55 11.66 -8.10 4.10
CA ASN A 55 10.35 -8.35 4.72
C ASN A 55 10.44 -8.90 6.16
N ALA A 56 11.54 -8.64 6.86
CA ALA A 56 11.73 -9.18 8.20
C ALA A 56 12.65 -8.30 9.06
N PHE A 57 12.70 -8.62 10.35
CA PHE A 57 13.73 -8.14 11.27
C PHE A 57 14.72 -9.28 11.48
N THR A 58 16.00 -9.03 11.22
CA THR A 58 17.07 -9.99 11.53
C THR A 58 17.45 -9.93 13.01
N ALA A 59 17.45 -8.73 13.58
CA ALA A 59 17.70 -8.47 14.99
C ALA A 59 16.94 -7.22 15.44
N VAL A 60 16.53 -7.17 16.70
CA VAL A 60 15.93 -6.00 17.33
C VAL A 60 16.42 -5.94 18.79
N ASP A 61 16.70 -4.74 19.30
CA ASP A 61 17.25 -4.58 20.65
C ASP A 61 16.26 -5.00 21.74
N ASP A 62 14.99 -4.62 21.59
CA ASP A 62 13.92 -4.98 22.52
C ASP A 62 12.68 -5.49 21.77
N PRO A 63 12.51 -6.82 21.65
CA PRO A 63 11.36 -7.41 20.97
C PRO A 63 10.04 -7.20 21.72
N ALA A 64 10.07 -7.01 23.04
CA ALA A 64 8.87 -6.78 23.83
C ALA A 64 8.31 -5.38 23.58
N VAL A 65 9.18 -4.36 23.54
CA VAL A 65 8.81 -2.99 23.17
C VAL A 65 8.36 -2.93 21.72
N LEU A 66 9.05 -3.61 20.80
CA LEU A 66 8.59 -3.72 19.41
C LEU A 66 7.16 -4.31 19.36
N GLN A 67 6.93 -5.45 20.00
CA GLN A 67 5.64 -6.11 19.97
C GLN A 67 4.53 -5.26 20.60
N ALA A 68 4.80 -4.56 21.70
CA ALA A 68 3.84 -3.64 22.33
C ALA A 68 3.43 -2.50 21.39
N ASN A 69 4.39 -1.92 20.64
CA ASN A 69 4.12 -0.87 19.66
C ASN A 69 3.35 -1.38 18.42
N LEU A 70 3.56 -2.65 18.03
CA LEU A 70 2.92 -3.24 16.84
C LEU A 70 1.53 -3.84 17.13
N ARG A 71 1.26 -4.31 18.36
CA ARG A 71 0.03 -5.03 18.74
C ARG A 71 -1.29 -4.32 18.36
N PRO A 72 -1.41 -2.98 18.42
CA PRO A 72 -2.64 -2.29 18.03
C PRO A 72 -2.88 -2.22 16.51
N ALA A 73 -1.80 -2.23 15.71
CA ALA A 73 -1.86 -1.86 14.30
C ALA A 73 -1.47 -2.98 13.31
N HIS A 74 -0.80 -4.04 13.78
CA HIS A 74 -0.48 -5.24 13.01
C HIS A 74 -1.71 -5.79 12.27
N ARG A 75 -2.91 -5.86 12.88
CA ARG A 75 -4.09 -6.40 12.15
C ARG A 75 -4.53 -5.60 10.91
N ARG A 76 -4.09 -4.35 10.76
CA ARG A 76 -4.58 -3.44 9.70
C ARG A 76 -3.59 -3.23 8.56
N THR A 77 -2.28 -3.28 8.81
CA THR A 77 -1.24 -2.87 7.86
C THR A 77 -0.69 -4.00 6.98
N ASP A 78 -0.96 -5.27 7.32
CA ASP A 78 -0.59 -6.44 6.51
C ASP A 78 -1.61 -6.75 5.41
N ARG A 79 -2.73 -6.00 5.38
CA ARG A 79 -3.85 -6.28 4.49
C ARG A 79 -3.88 -5.33 3.31
N CYS A 80 -4.23 -5.90 2.18
CA CYS A 80 -4.74 -5.13 1.07
C CYS A 80 -6.21 -4.76 1.31
N ALA A 81 -6.51 -3.47 1.37
CA ALA A 81 -7.88 -2.98 1.31
C ALA A 81 -8.36 -2.98 -0.14
N ALA A 82 -9.48 -3.66 -0.40
CA ALA A 82 -10.16 -3.59 -1.69
C ALA A 82 -11.36 -2.66 -1.57
N ALA A 83 -11.56 -1.80 -2.58
CA ALA A 83 -12.69 -0.89 -2.66
C ALA A 83 -13.20 -0.83 -4.11
N GLN A 84 -14.51 -0.71 -4.28
CA GLN A 84 -15.12 -0.25 -5.53
C GLN A 84 -15.27 1.26 -5.45
N VAL A 85 -14.71 1.98 -6.44
CA VAL A 85 -14.81 3.45 -6.47
C VAL A 85 -16.21 3.90 -6.91
N ALA A 86 -16.89 3.13 -7.77
CA ALA A 86 -18.31 3.31 -7.98
C ALA A 86 -19.10 2.57 -6.90
N GLY A 87 -19.57 3.32 -5.89
CA GLY A 87 -20.71 2.91 -5.08
C GLY A 87 -21.92 2.67 -5.99
N ASN A 88 -22.83 1.80 -5.57
CA ASN A 88 -24.03 1.47 -6.34
C ASN A 88 -24.90 2.72 -6.55
N ALA A 89 -24.71 3.42 -7.67
CA ALA A 89 -25.55 4.53 -8.10
C ALA A 89 -25.41 4.73 -9.61
N ALA A 90 -26.55 4.59 -10.28
CA ALA A 90 -26.77 5.14 -11.60
C ALA A 90 -26.36 6.62 -11.61
N GLY A 91 -25.42 7.00 -12.48
CA GLY A 91 -24.94 8.37 -12.56
C GLY A 91 -23.70 8.48 -13.43
N SER A 92 -23.91 8.68 -14.74
CA SER A 92 -22.86 8.94 -15.73
C SER A 92 -22.06 10.19 -15.38
N VAL A 93 -20.73 10.09 -15.32
CA VAL A 93 -19.83 11.26 -15.26
C VAL A 93 -18.87 11.20 -16.45
N SER A 94 -18.92 12.23 -17.30
CA SER A 94 -18.05 12.44 -18.47
C SER A 94 -16.59 12.70 -18.06
N PRO A 95 -15.59 12.22 -18.84
CA PRO A 95 -14.18 12.41 -18.51
C PRO A 95 -13.64 13.76 -19.06
N ALA A 96 -12.95 14.52 -18.20
CA ALA A 96 -12.10 15.65 -18.57
C ALA A 96 -10.61 15.21 -18.65
N PRO A 97 -9.73 15.94 -19.37
CA PRO A 97 -8.52 15.36 -19.95
C PRO A 97 -7.39 15.16 -18.94
N ILE A 98 -6.70 14.03 -19.11
CA ILE A 98 -5.67 13.46 -18.24
C ILE A 98 -4.29 14.08 -18.56
N GLY A 99 -3.64 14.64 -17.54
CA GLY A 99 -2.21 14.98 -17.55
C GLY A 99 -1.32 13.73 -17.69
N THR A 100 -0.17 13.90 -18.33
CA THR A 100 0.76 12.89 -18.84
C THR A 100 0.95 11.64 -17.97
N VAL A 101 0.40 10.51 -18.43
CA VAL A 101 0.67 9.15 -17.91
C VAL A 101 1.85 8.56 -18.68
N LYS A 102 2.94 8.20 -17.99
CA LYS A 102 4.04 7.41 -18.57
C LYS A 102 3.55 5.98 -18.81
N ARG A 103 3.07 5.73 -20.03
CA ARG A 103 2.61 4.43 -20.51
C ARG A 103 3.81 3.47 -20.65
N ILE A 104 4.07 2.64 -19.63
CA ILE A 104 5.00 1.52 -19.79
C ILE A 104 4.25 0.41 -20.53
N ARG A 105 4.48 0.29 -21.84
CA ARG A 105 4.02 -0.86 -22.63
C ARG A 105 4.83 -2.08 -22.17
N ARG A 106 4.14 -3.18 -21.81
CA ARG A 106 4.79 -4.48 -21.70
C ARG A 106 5.34 -4.84 -23.08
N ARG A 107 6.62 -5.27 -23.14
CA ARG A 107 7.15 -6.04 -24.26
C ARG A 107 6.50 -7.43 -24.24
N ASP A 108 6.33 -7.95 -25.45
CA ASP A 108 5.47 -9.06 -25.86
C ASP A 108 5.66 -10.36 -25.06
#